data_AF-A0A9P5PM90-F1
#
_entry.id   AF-A0A9P5PM90-F1
#
_cell.length_a   1.000
_cell.length_b   1.000
_cell.length_c   1.000
_cell.angle_alpha   90.00
_cell.angle_beta   90.00
_cell.angle_gamma   90.00
#
_symmetry.space_group_name_H-M   'P 1'
#
loop_
_entity.id
_entity.type
_entity.pdbx_description
1 polymer ?
#
loop_
_entity_poly.entity_id
_entity_poly.type
_entity_poly.pdbx_seq_one_letter_code
_entity_poly.pdbx_strand_id
1 'polypeptide(L)'
;MFPGCLLLIQFLSLLINVAADQAPGYSALDNGQGETPCQMMSSIENCSGALKLRDATGASPSPTKCTCTNVYFNVWSACLLSTGTANSLALSNNWTSTCEQQGITLVTDQYSSSNSLGLPPWAFTSLPVNQSFNIAAALQGAAYAVSHLF
;
A
#
# COMPACT_ATOMS: atom_id res chain seq x y z
N MET A 1 48.93 23.97 -28.44
CA MET A 1 49.02 24.39 -27.03
C MET A 1 48.01 25.50 -26.77
N PHE A 2 46.82 25.15 -26.30
CA PHE A 2 46.23 25.58 -25.03
C PHE A 2 45.12 24.57 -24.70
N PRO A 3 44.93 24.19 -23.43
CA PRO A 3 44.31 22.92 -23.05
C PRO A 3 42.90 23.11 -22.48
N GLY A 4 42.14 22.02 -22.46
CA GLY A 4 41.08 21.82 -21.47
C GLY A 4 39.70 22.34 -21.85
N CYS A 5 38.81 21.43 -22.20
CA CYS A 5 37.46 21.47 -21.66
C CYS A 5 36.94 20.03 -21.54
N LEU A 6 37.19 19.47 -20.37
CA LEU A 6 36.55 18.24 -19.88
C LEU A 6 35.05 18.50 -19.81
N LEU A 7 34.30 18.10 -20.85
CA LEU A 7 32.85 17.97 -20.75
C LEU A 7 32.54 16.63 -20.08
N LEU A 8 32.58 16.67 -18.75
CA LEU A 8 31.91 15.72 -17.88
C LEU A 8 30.41 15.77 -18.19
N ILE A 9 29.93 14.85 -19.04
CA ILE A 9 28.50 14.57 -19.18
C ILE A 9 28.10 13.84 -17.90
N GLN A 10 27.72 14.61 -16.87
CA GLN A 10 26.95 14.07 -15.77
C GLN A 10 25.59 13.68 -16.32
N PHE A 11 25.39 12.38 -16.54
CA PHE A 11 24.06 11.82 -16.70
C PHE A 11 23.31 12.06 -15.39
N LEU A 12 22.58 13.16 -15.36
CA LEU A 12 21.55 13.46 -14.37
C LEU A 12 20.53 12.33 -14.48
N SER A 13 20.61 11.35 -13.59
CA SER A 13 19.57 10.34 -13.41
C SER A 13 18.30 11.07 -13.02
N LEU A 14 17.47 11.41 -14.02
CA LEU A 14 16.11 11.86 -13.83
C LEU A 14 15.40 10.71 -13.11
N LEU A 15 15.26 10.83 -11.79
CA LEU A 15 14.31 10.05 -11.03
C LEU A 15 12.94 10.47 -11.56
N ILE A 16 12.43 9.68 -12.51
CA ILE A 16 11.03 9.76 -12.91
C ILE A 16 10.25 9.36 -11.67
N ASN A 17 9.81 10.36 -10.90
CA ASN A 17 8.68 10.18 -10.02
C ASN A 17 7.51 9.87 -10.95
N VAL A 18 7.23 8.58 -11.14
CA VAL A 18 5.94 8.15 -11.66
C VAL A 18 4.95 8.57 -10.59
N ALA A 19 4.43 9.78 -10.71
CA ALA A 19 3.15 10.11 -10.12
C ALA A 19 2.16 9.16 -10.80
N ALA A 20 1.80 8.09 -10.10
CA ALA A 20 0.68 7.26 -10.51
C ALA A 20 -0.51 8.22 -10.61
N ASP A 21 -0.98 8.45 -11.83
CA ASP A 21 -2.15 9.28 -12.11
C ASP A 21 -3.33 8.59 -11.42
N GLN A 22 -3.67 9.04 -10.20
CA GLN A 22 -4.74 8.44 -9.42
C GLN A 22 -6.05 8.62 -10.19
N ALA A 23 -6.84 7.55 -10.33
CA ALA A 23 -8.18 7.69 -10.85
C ALA A 23 -8.98 8.72 -10.00
N PRO A 24 -9.77 9.61 -10.62
CA PRO A 24 -10.42 10.72 -9.92
C PRO A 24 -11.34 10.20 -8.81
N GLY A 25 -11.06 10.58 -7.56
CA GLY A 25 -11.86 10.23 -6.37
C GLY A 25 -11.13 9.45 -5.29
N TYR A 26 -9.89 8.99 -5.52
CA TYR A 26 -9.14 8.19 -4.53
C TYR A 26 -8.14 8.96 -3.67
N SER A 27 -7.95 10.25 -3.92
CA SER A 27 -7.08 11.11 -3.09
C SER A 27 -7.55 11.20 -1.63
N ALA A 28 -8.84 10.93 -1.37
CA ALA A 28 -9.36 10.83 -0.01
C ALA A 28 -8.76 9.65 0.77
N LEU A 29 -8.22 8.64 0.07
CA LEU A 29 -7.57 7.49 0.72
C LEU A 29 -6.12 7.77 1.10
N ASP A 30 -5.55 8.90 0.70
CA ASP A 30 -4.19 9.30 1.08
C ASP A 30 -4.09 9.51 2.60
N ASN A 31 -2.88 9.42 3.14
CA ASN A 31 -2.66 9.40 4.59
C ASN A 31 -2.61 10.78 5.27
N GLY A 32 -3.07 11.84 4.59
CA GLY A 32 -2.98 13.23 5.06
C GLY A 32 -1.55 13.81 5.08
N GLN A 33 -0.52 13.00 4.84
CA GLN A 33 0.88 13.43 4.66
C GLN A 33 1.30 13.47 3.19
N GLY A 34 0.36 13.20 2.28
CA GLY A 34 0.59 13.15 0.84
C GLY A 34 1.06 11.78 0.32
N GLU A 35 1.04 10.74 1.16
CA GLU A 35 1.30 9.37 0.69
C GLU A 35 0.02 8.72 0.17
N THR A 36 0.12 8.23 -1.06
CA THR A 36 -0.91 7.46 -1.74
C THR A 36 -1.02 6.05 -1.16
N PRO A 37 -2.15 5.34 -1.40
CA PRO A 37 -2.29 3.94 -1.02
C PRO A 37 -1.14 3.03 -1.48
N CYS A 38 -0.58 3.27 -2.66
CA CYS A 38 0.55 2.48 -3.17
C CYS A 38 1.88 2.79 -2.46
N GLN A 39 2.09 4.04 -2.03
CA GLN A 39 3.25 4.41 -1.22
C GLN A 39 3.13 3.80 0.18
N MET A 40 1.95 3.87 0.79
CA MET A 40 1.68 3.18 2.06
C MET A 40 1.88 1.66 1.96
N MET A 41 1.41 1.04 0.87
CA MET A 41 1.63 -0.38 0.59
C MET A 41 3.13 -0.69 0.58
N SER A 42 3.91 0.09 -0.17
CA SER A 42 5.36 -0.08 -0.28
C SER A 42 6.06 0.07 1.09
N SER A 43 5.60 1.02 1.91
CA SER A 43 6.12 1.23 3.27
C SER A 43 5.84 0.04 4.18
N ILE A 44 4.68 -0.59 4.06
CA ILE A 44 4.33 -1.83 4.79
C ILE A 44 5.20 -3.02 4.32
N GLU A 45 5.40 -3.17 3.01
CA GLU A 45 6.23 -4.24 2.44
C GLU A 45 7.70 -4.12 2.85
N ASN A 46 8.18 -2.90 3.10
CA ASN A 46 9.57 -2.63 3.49
C ASN A 46 9.85 -2.85 4.99
N CYS A 47 8.97 -3.53 5.72
CA CYS A 47 9.21 -3.81 7.13
C CYS A 47 10.52 -4.62 7.33
N SER A 48 11.30 -4.26 8.34
CA SER A 48 12.57 -4.92 8.69
C SER A 48 12.35 -6.19 9.54
N GLY A 49 11.56 -7.15 9.03
CA GLY A 49 11.11 -8.32 9.78
C GLY A 49 10.90 -9.57 8.93
N ALA A 50 12.00 -10.13 8.42
CA ALA A 50 12.18 -11.50 7.92
C ALA A 50 10.94 -12.26 7.37
N LEU A 51 10.86 -12.33 6.03
CA LEU A 51 10.75 -13.54 5.18
C LEU A 51 10.43 -13.06 3.75
N LYS A 52 11.42 -12.56 2.99
CA LYS A 52 11.23 -12.30 1.56
C LYS A 52 11.17 -13.66 0.85
N LEU A 53 9.98 -14.17 0.54
CA LEU A 53 9.80 -15.34 -0.31
C LEU A 53 9.20 -14.97 -1.67
N ARG A 54 10.06 -15.16 -2.68
CA ARG A 54 9.88 -15.30 -4.13
C ARG A 54 8.79 -14.48 -4.83
N ASP A 55 9.29 -13.47 -5.53
CA ASP A 55 8.99 -13.10 -6.92
C ASP A 55 7.60 -13.50 -7.43
N ALA A 56 6.67 -12.58 -7.24
CA ALA A 56 5.36 -12.60 -7.86
C ALA A 56 5.48 -12.13 -9.31
N THR A 57 5.05 -12.97 -10.25
CA THR A 57 4.59 -12.50 -11.55
C THR A 57 3.36 -11.60 -11.34
N GLY A 58 3.61 -10.32 -11.05
CA GLY A 58 2.77 -9.17 -11.38
C GLY A 58 1.33 -9.07 -10.84
N ALA A 59 0.80 -9.97 -10.01
CA ALA A 59 -0.61 -9.92 -9.63
C ALA A 59 -0.94 -10.09 -8.13
N SER A 60 -0.09 -10.75 -7.34
CA SER A 60 -0.37 -11.00 -5.91
C SER A 60 0.89 -10.81 -5.06
N PRO A 61 0.81 -10.10 -3.93
CA PRO A 61 1.98 -9.83 -3.10
C PRO A 61 2.45 -11.08 -2.36
N SER A 62 3.74 -11.10 -2.00
CA SER A 62 4.31 -12.18 -1.21
C SER A 62 3.81 -12.12 0.25
N PRO A 63 3.27 -13.22 0.80
CA PRO A 63 2.89 -13.31 2.21
C PRO A 63 4.12 -13.28 3.12
N THR A 64 4.11 -12.36 4.08
CA THR A 64 5.14 -12.12 5.09
C THR A 64 4.46 -11.74 6.40
N LYS A 65 5.22 -11.61 7.49
CA LYS A 65 4.66 -11.10 8.76
C LYS A 65 4.06 -9.69 8.64
N CYS A 66 4.45 -8.90 7.64
CA CYS A 66 3.99 -7.51 7.50
C CYS A 66 2.87 -7.34 6.50
N THR A 67 2.80 -8.25 5.52
CA THR A 67 1.76 -8.29 4.50
C THR A 67 0.57 -9.18 4.90
N CYS A 68 0.77 -10.15 5.79
CA CYS A 68 -0.32 -10.97 6.36
C CYS A 68 -1.06 -10.25 7.48
N THR A 69 -1.56 -9.05 7.17
CA THR A 69 -2.33 -8.21 8.08
C THR A 69 -3.60 -7.70 7.39
N ASN A 70 -4.64 -7.37 8.17
CA ASN A 70 -5.84 -6.70 7.63
C ASN A 70 -5.47 -5.34 6.99
N VAL A 71 -4.56 -4.61 7.63
CA VAL A 71 -4.11 -3.29 7.18
C VAL A 71 -3.48 -3.38 5.80
N TYR A 72 -2.58 -4.33 5.61
CA TYR A 72 -1.96 -4.54 4.31
C TYR A 72 -2.98 -4.90 3.24
N PHE A 73 -3.92 -5.82 3.53
CA PHE A 73 -4.96 -6.18 2.57
C PHE A 73 -5.78 -4.96 2.13
N ASN A 74 -6.17 -4.10 3.08
CA ASN A 74 -6.92 -2.88 2.81
C ASN A 74 -6.12 -1.90 1.95
N VAL A 75 -4.85 -1.66 2.31
CA VAL A 75 -3.97 -0.71 1.62
C VAL A 75 -3.60 -1.19 0.21
N TRP A 76 -3.29 -2.48 0.04
CA TRP A 76 -3.05 -3.10 -1.26
C TRP A 76 -4.29 -3.01 -2.16
N SER A 77 -5.48 -3.31 -1.62
CA SER A 77 -6.73 -3.19 -2.37
C SER A 77 -7.00 -1.76 -2.81
N ALA A 78 -6.78 -0.79 -1.92
CA ALA A 78 -6.91 0.63 -2.23
C ALA A 78 -5.90 1.08 -3.31
N CYS A 79 -4.67 0.58 -3.28
CA CYS A 79 -3.67 0.82 -4.33
C CYS A 79 -4.14 0.29 -5.69
N LEU A 80 -4.62 -0.96 -5.77
CA LEU A 80 -5.10 -1.53 -7.03
C LEU A 80 -6.28 -0.75 -7.63
N LEU A 81 -7.12 -0.17 -6.78
CA LEU A 81 -8.23 0.68 -7.19
C LEU A 81 -7.76 2.06 -7.67
N SER A 82 -6.81 2.67 -6.94
CA SER A 82 -6.32 4.01 -7.27
C SER A 82 -5.51 4.04 -8.58
N THR A 83 -4.81 2.96 -8.92
CA THR A 83 -4.06 2.82 -10.17
C THR A 83 -4.90 2.30 -11.33
N GLY A 84 -6.16 1.93 -11.09
CA GLY A 84 -7.04 1.33 -12.10
C GLY A 84 -6.59 -0.06 -12.57
N THR A 85 -5.68 -0.73 -11.84
CA THR A 85 -5.17 -2.06 -12.20
C THR A 85 -6.03 -3.20 -11.67
N ALA A 86 -7.04 -2.90 -10.84
CA ALA A 86 -8.00 -3.88 -10.34
C ALA A 86 -8.99 -4.33 -11.43
N ASN A 87 -8.71 -5.46 -12.09
CA ASN A 87 -9.74 -6.17 -12.87
C ASN A 87 -10.80 -6.80 -11.95
N SER A 88 -10.38 -7.22 -10.75
CA SER A 88 -11.22 -7.69 -9.65
C SER A 88 -10.41 -7.61 -8.35
N LEU A 89 -11.04 -7.25 -7.24
CA LEU A 89 -10.38 -7.27 -5.95
C LEU A 89 -10.34 -8.68 -5.37
N ALA A 90 -9.23 -9.01 -4.71
CA ALA A 90 -9.10 -10.27 -4.00
C ALA A 90 -10.15 -10.35 -2.88
N LEU A 91 -10.73 -11.53 -2.70
CA LEU A 91 -11.51 -11.81 -1.50
C LEU A 91 -10.55 -11.96 -0.31
N SER A 92 -10.97 -11.47 0.85
CA SER A 92 -10.21 -11.55 2.09
C SER A 92 -9.76 -12.96 2.44
N ASN A 93 -10.63 -13.96 2.25
CA ASN A 93 -10.32 -15.36 2.54
C ASN A 93 -9.25 -15.93 1.60
N ASN A 94 -9.16 -15.46 0.35
CA ASN A 94 -8.08 -15.87 -0.54
C ASN A 94 -6.73 -15.38 0.00
N TRP A 95 -6.69 -14.15 0.53
CA TRP A 95 -5.46 -13.62 1.15
C TRP A 95 -5.15 -14.32 2.47
N THR A 96 -6.15 -14.54 3.34
CA THR A 96 -5.99 -15.31 4.58
C THR A 96 -5.42 -16.71 4.29
N SER A 97 -6.00 -17.45 3.34
CA SER A 97 -5.50 -18.77 2.95
C SER A 97 -4.09 -18.72 2.35
N THR A 98 -3.74 -17.67 1.61
CA THR A 98 -2.37 -17.49 1.07
C THR A 98 -1.36 -17.35 2.21
N CYS A 99 -1.70 -16.60 3.26
CA CYS A 99 -0.88 -16.46 4.46
C CYS A 99 -0.76 -17.79 5.24
N GLU A 100 -1.87 -18.48 5.46
CA GLU A 100 -1.91 -19.75 6.18
C GLU A 100 -1.12 -20.85 5.48
N GLN A 101 -1.15 -20.91 4.14
CA GLN A 101 -0.36 -21.84 3.34
C GLN A 101 1.16 -21.64 3.52
N GLN A 102 1.59 -20.45 3.93
CA GLN A 102 2.98 -20.16 4.27
C GLN A 102 3.27 -20.27 5.78
N GLY A 103 2.32 -20.78 6.56
CA GLY A 103 2.44 -20.92 8.01
C GLY A 103 2.38 -19.59 8.75
N ILE A 104 1.79 -18.55 8.15
CA ILE A 104 1.65 -17.21 8.74
C ILE A 104 0.18 -16.96 9.03
N THR A 105 -0.18 -16.80 10.31
CA THR A 105 -1.53 -16.41 10.69
C THR A 105 -1.78 -14.95 10.32
N LEU A 106 -2.92 -14.67 9.68
CA LEU A 106 -3.34 -13.29 9.43
C LEU A 106 -3.68 -12.62 10.76
N VAL A 107 -3.01 -11.50 11.02
CA VAL A 107 -3.17 -10.69 12.23
C VAL A 107 -3.98 -9.42 11.94
N THR A 108 -4.82 -9.02 12.88
CA THR A 108 -5.69 -7.83 12.73
C THR A 108 -5.24 -6.63 13.55
N ASP A 109 -4.21 -6.80 14.38
CA ASP A 109 -3.79 -5.90 15.45
C ASP A 109 -2.29 -5.55 15.40
N GLN A 110 -1.55 -6.05 14.41
CA GLN A 110 -0.10 -5.84 14.33
C GLN A 110 0.31 -4.39 14.01
N TYR A 111 -0.63 -3.59 13.49
CA TYR A 111 -0.46 -2.14 13.41
C TYR A 111 -1.46 -1.48 14.35
N SER A 112 -0.96 -0.65 15.27
CA SER A 112 -1.77 0.33 16.00
C SER A 112 -1.66 1.70 15.32
N SER A 113 -2.62 2.59 15.57
CA SER A 113 -2.53 4.01 15.15
C SER A 113 -1.30 4.75 15.71
N SER A 114 -0.60 4.14 16.67
CA SER A 114 0.68 4.61 17.22
C SER A 114 1.93 4.09 16.51
N ASN A 115 1.81 3.12 15.59
CA ASN A 115 2.92 2.61 14.78
C ASN A 115 3.12 3.50 13.54
N SER A 116 3.95 4.52 13.68
CA SER A 116 4.95 5.15 12.77
C SER A 116 4.83 5.15 11.23
N LEU A 117 3.83 4.54 10.59
CA LEU A 117 3.64 4.49 9.13
C LEU A 117 2.62 5.52 8.62
N GLY A 118 2.14 6.40 9.50
CA GLY A 118 1.19 7.46 9.12
C GLY A 118 -0.14 6.95 8.59
N LEU A 119 -0.49 5.66 8.77
CA LEU A 119 -1.63 5.05 8.10
C LEU A 119 -2.96 5.66 8.56
N PRO A 120 -3.90 5.94 7.62
CA PRO A 120 -5.18 6.54 7.94
C PRO A 120 -6.14 5.55 8.62
N PRO A 121 -7.15 6.02 9.39
CA PRO A 121 -8.06 5.14 10.14
C PRO A 121 -8.77 4.08 9.29
N TRP A 122 -9.09 4.39 8.03
CA TRP A 122 -9.75 3.44 7.14
C TRP A 122 -8.90 2.17 6.88
N ALA A 123 -7.57 2.27 6.94
CA ALA A 123 -6.67 1.14 6.73
C ALA A 123 -6.83 0.07 7.82
N PHE A 124 -7.26 0.47 9.02
CA PHE A 124 -7.45 -0.41 10.18
C PHE A 124 -8.83 -1.07 10.24
N THR A 125 -9.69 -0.80 9.26
CA THR A 125 -11.03 -1.41 9.22
C THR A 125 -10.90 -2.94 9.23
N SER A 126 -11.77 -3.59 10.00
CA SER A 126 -11.80 -5.04 10.09
C SER A 126 -11.92 -5.69 8.72
N LEU A 127 -11.14 -6.75 8.53
CA LEU A 127 -11.17 -7.53 7.30
C LEU A 127 -12.58 -8.15 7.13
N PRO A 128 -13.31 -7.86 6.04
CA PRO A 128 -14.64 -8.39 5.86
C PRO A 128 -14.55 -9.87 5.50
N VAL A 129 -15.34 -10.76 6.12
CA VAL A 129 -15.21 -12.22 5.91
C VAL A 129 -15.76 -12.62 4.53
N ASN A 130 -14.94 -13.29 3.71
CA ASN A 130 -15.30 -13.73 2.35
C ASN A 130 -15.77 -12.60 1.42
N GLN A 131 -15.25 -11.39 1.59
CA GLN A 131 -15.61 -10.23 0.78
C GLN A 131 -14.35 -9.50 0.31
N SER A 132 -14.49 -8.72 -0.76
CA SER A 132 -13.46 -7.78 -1.19
C SER A 132 -13.43 -6.53 -0.32
N PHE A 133 -12.39 -5.73 -0.46
CA PHE A 133 -12.27 -4.41 0.17
C PHE A 133 -13.49 -3.52 -0.14
N ASN A 134 -14.05 -2.92 0.91
CA ASN A 134 -15.19 -2.01 0.80
C ASN A 134 -14.70 -0.56 0.67
N ILE A 135 -14.57 -0.12 -0.57
CA ILE A 135 -14.08 1.21 -0.90
C ILE A 135 -14.99 2.33 -0.38
N ALA A 136 -16.32 2.10 -0.35
CA ALA A 136 -17.27 3.08 0.15
C ALA A 136 -17.10 3.30 1.66
N ALA A 137 -16.88 2.22 2.41
CA ALA A 137 -16.57 2.31 3.84
C ALA A 137 -15.23 3.02 4.09
N ALA A 138 -14.22 2.77 3.24
CA ALA A 138 -12.93 3.43 3.35
C ALA A 138 -13.01 4.94 3.08
N LEU A 139 -13.75 5.35 2.03
CA LEU A 139 -13.99 6.77 1.72
C LEU A 139 -14.81 7.47 2.83
N GLN A 140 -15.78 6.77 3.44
CA GLN A 140 -16.49 7.30 4.61
C GLN A 140 -15.53 7.50 5.78
N GLY A 141 -14.71 6.49 6.11
CA GLY A 141 -13.70 6.58 7.17
C GLY A 141 -12.71 7.73 6.95
N ALA A 142 -12.30 7.98 5.71
CA ALA A 142 -11.47 9.12 5.35
C ALA A 142 -12.19 10.47 5.58
N ALA A 143 -13.45 10.61 5.16
CA ALA A 143 -14.22 11.84 5.33
C ALA A 143 -14.47 12.20 6.81
N TYR A 144 -14.69 11.19 7.66
CA TYR A 144 -14.82 11.40 9.11
C TYR A 144 -13.53 11.91 9.75
N ALA A 145 -12.36 11.42 9.31
CA ALA A 145 -11.07 11.87 9.83
C ALA A 145 -10.80 13.36 9.55
N VAL A 146 -11.22 13.86 8.39
CA VAL A 146 -11.09 15.29 8.02
C VAL A 146 -12.06 16.18 8.81
N SER A 147 -13.26 15.66 9.12
CA SER A 147 -14.34 16.43 9.75
C SER A 147 -14.19 16.62 11.27
N HIS A 148 -13.16 16.03 11.89
CA HIS A 148 -12.91 16.12 13.35
C HIS A 148 -11.53 16.73 13.68
N LEU A 149 -10.85 17.30 12.69
CA LEU A 149 -9.61 18.06 12.84
C LEU A 149 -9.81 19.59 12.83
N PHE A 150 -11.07 20.06 12.85
CA PHE A 150 -11.45 21.48 12.94
C PHE A 150 -12.39 21.73 14.11
#